data_AF-A0A7W4E5E2-F1
#
_entry.id   AF-A0A7W4E5E2-F1
#
_cell.length_a   1.000
_cell.length_b   1.000
_cell.length_c   1.000
_cell.angle_alpha   90.00
_cell.angle_beta   90.00
_cell.angle_gamma   90.00
#
_symmetry.space_group_name_H-M   'P 1'
#
loop_
_entity.id
_entity.type
_entity.pdbx_description
1 polymer ?
#
loop_
_entity_poly.entity_id
_entity_poly.type
_entity_poly.pdbx_seq_one_letter_code
_entity_poly.pdbx_strand_id
1 'polypeptide(L)'
;MAIFFAITTLALGCGLAYVYTSKSKDTKKLNEELVESKEKVKSANESIAKYEEATQTKITDVKQDNVTVKEIVKPMAVDLKFDNFLDAYKAKRGTVPIIKSGNFWTSNSGKYIFAAIQATGIYTEKDEHGQDIEKVSMGGAYEAWYQDISTGIWNYGFGGHAPEECSMMPQKIREVFHGEKDQSKANGFVCREGDKFVDL
;
A
#
# COMPACT_ATOMS: atom_id res chain seq x y z
N MET A 1 -23.63 -7.23 6.78
CA MET A 1 -23.92 -6.00 6.01
C MET A 1 -22.92 -5.94 4.86
N ALA A 2 -23.20 -6.54 3.71
CA ALA A 2 -24.09 -6.06 2.66
C ALA A 2 -23.53 -4.88 1.85
N ILE A 3 -22.44 -5.11 1.10
CA ILE A 3 -22.30 -4.57 -0.27
C ILE A 3 -21.77 -5.73 -1.14
N PHE A 4 -22.66 -6.68 -1.41
CA PHE A 4 -22.64 -7.45 -2.65
C PHE A 4 -23.36 -6.57 -3.67
N PHE A 5 -22.64 -5.88 -4.54
CA PHE A 5 -23.25 -5.34 -5.75
C PHE A 5 -22.33 -5.58 -6.94
N ALA A 6 -22.92 -6.26 -7.91
CA ALA A 6 -22.37 -6.73 -9.17
C ALA A 6 -21.53 -5.67 -9.89
N ILE A 7 -20.33 -6.05 -10.33
CA ILE A 7 -19.60 -5.30 -11.35
C ILE A 7 -20.26 -5.64 -12.68
N THR A 8 -21.24 -4.82 -13.06
CA THR A 8 -21.75 -4.77 -14.43
C THR A 8 -20.61 -4.29 -15.31
N THR A 9 -20.21 -5.11 -16.27
CA THR A 9 -19.29 -4.77 -17.35
C THR A 9 -19.69 -3.41 -17.93
N LEU A 10 -18.92 -2.35 -17.66
CA LEU A 10 -19.03 -1.08 -18.37
C LEU A 10 -18.40 -1.29 -19.74
N ALA A 11 -19.16 -1.90 -20.65
CA ALA A 11 -18.89 -1.79 -22.06
C ALA A 11 -19.04 -0.30 -22.41
N LEU A 12 -17.92 0.41 -22.51
CA LEU A 12 -17.84 1.69 -23.21
C LEU A 12 -18.16 1.39 -24.68
N GLY A 13 -19.45 1.27 -24.96
CA GLY A 13 -19.96 1.01 -26.29
C GLY A 13 -19.42 2.06 -27.24
N CYS A 14 -18.84 1.58 -28.34
CA CYS A 14 -18.53 2.33 -29.54
C CYS A 14 -19.76 3.14 -30.01
N GLY A 15 -20.00 4.30 -29.41
CA GLY A 15 -21.02 5.27 -29.82
C GLY A 15 -20.58 6.14 -30.99
N LEU A 16 -19.50 5.79 -31.70
CA LEU A 16 -19.00 6.52 -32.87
C LEU A 16 -19.10 5.73 -34.19
N ALA A 17 -19.50 4.46 -34.17
CA ALA A 17 -19.49 3.62 -35.38
C ALA A 17 -20.85 3.39 -36.06
N TYR A 18 -22.00 3.74 -35.46
CA TYR A 18 -23.32 3.48 -36.06
C TYR A 18 -24.10 4.74 -36.50
N VAL A 19 -23.41 5.82 -36.86
CA VAL A 19 -24.05 6.99 -37.47
C VAL A 19 -23.41 7.34 -38.82
N TYR A 20 -23.19 6.33 -39.67
CA TYR A 20 -22.79 6.60 -41.06
C TYR A 20 -23.82 6.20 -42.13
N THR A 21 -24.95 5.55 -41.82
CA THR A 21 -25.91 5.23 -42.89
C THR A 21 -27.36 5.37 -42.47
N SER A 22 -27.86 6.60 -42.37
CA SER A 22 -29.09 6.99 -43.08
C SER A 22 -29.27 8.50 -43.02
N LYS A 23 -29.49 9.10 -44.19
CA LYS A 23 -29.71 10.53 -44.37
C LYS A 23 -31.04 10.96 -43.73
N SER A 24 -30.96 12.10 -43.05
CA SER A 24 -31.86 13.26 -43.17
C SER A 24 -33.25 13.25 -42.53
N LYS A 25 -33.37 13.30 -41.18
CA LYS A 25 -34.44 14.11 -40.55
C LYS A 25 -34.33 14.51 -39.06
N ASP A 26 -33.42 13.97 -38.26
CA ASP A 26 -33.47 14.19 -36.80
C ASP A 26 -32.24 14.88 -36.19
N THR A 27 -31.80 16.01 -36.74
CA THR A 27 -30.64 16.78 -36.18
C THR A 27 -30.89 17.31 -34.76
N LYS A 28 -32.14 17.59 -34.38
CA LYS A 28 -32.48 17.99 -32.99
C LYS A 28 -32.33 16.85 -32.00
N LYS A 29 -32.91 15.68 -32.31
CA LYS A 29 -32.83 14.49 -31.47
C LYS A 29 -31.39 14.00 -31.34
N LEU A 30 -30.62 14.07 -32.43
CA LEU A 30 -29.19 13.75 -32.44
C LEU A 30 -28.37 14.68 -31.53
N ASN A 31 -28.70 15.97 -31.48
CA ASN A 31 -28.00 16.93 -30.60
C ASN A 31 -28.37 16.73 -29.13
N GLU A 32 -29.63 16.42 -28.83
CA GLU A 32 -30.07 16.10 -27.47
C GLU A 32 -29.41 14.82 -26.96
N GLU A 33 -29.42 13.74 -27.76
CA GLU A 33 -28.73 12.48 -27.44
C GLU A 33 -27.20 12.68 -27.30
N LEU A 34 -26.59 13.59 -28.09
CA LEU A 34 -25.18 13.93 -27.98
C LEU A 34 -24.84 14.70 -26.70
N VAL A 35 -25.71 15.63 -26.27
CA VAL A 35 -25.53 16.38 -25.02
C VAL A 35 -25.69 15.45 -23.82
N GLU A 36 -26.72 14.60 -23.81
CA GLU A 36 -26.96 13.64 -22.74
C GLU A 36 -25.80 12.63 -22.62
N SER A 37 -25.26 12.17 -23.76
CA SER A 37 -24.08 11.30 -23.80
C SER A 37 -22.83 11.97 -23.22
N LYS A 38 -22.59 13.26 -23.54
CA LYS A 38 -21.46 14.03 -22.98
C LYS A 38 -21.58 14.22 -21.47
N GLU A 39 -22.77 14.47 -20.95
CA GLU A 39 -23.00 14.61 -19.51
C GLU A 39 -22.79 13.29 -18.76
N LYS A 40 -23.27 12.17 -19.33
CA LYS A 40 -23.03 10.83 -18.77
C LYS A 40 -21.55 10.48 -18.74
N VAL A 41 -20.77 10.83 -19.78
CA VAL A 41 -19.31 10.63 -19.81
C VAL A 41 -18.61 11.50 -18.76
N LYS A 42 -19.03 12.75 -18.59
CA LYS A 42 -18.46 13.64 -17.56
C LYS A 42 -18.72 13.10 -16.15
N SER A 43 -19.95 12.67 -15.87
CA SER A 43 -20.34 12.08 -14.58
C SER A 43 -19.59 10.76 -14.30
N ALA A 44 -19.40 9.92 -15.31
CA ALA A 44 -18.58 8.71 -15.20
C ALA A 44 -17.12 9.03 -14.87
N ASN A 45 -16.53 10.05 -15.53
CA ASN A 45 -15.16 10.47 -15.24
C ASN A 45 -15.00 11.08 -13.85
N GLU A 46 -15.98 11.87 -13.38
CA GLU A 46 -15.97 12.43 -12.01
C GLU A 46 -16.11 11.35 -10.93
N SER A 47 -16.93 10.32 -11.17
CA SER A 47 -17.03 9.20 -10.24
C SER A 47 -15.75 8.36 -10.22
N ILE A 48 -15.11 8.14 -11.38
CA ILE A 48 -13.79 7.51 -11.47
C ILE A 48 -12.74 8.31 -10.70
N ALA A 49 -12.67 9.63 -10.86
CA ALA A 49 -11.72 10.48 -10.14
C ALA A 49 -11.93 10.41 -8.61
N LYS A 50 -13.18 10.38 -8.15
CA LYS A 50 -13.51 10.19 -6.73
C LYS A 50 -13.11 8.81 -6.23
N TYR A 51 -13.23 7.77 -7.06
CA TYR A 51 -12.74 6.44 -6.72
C TYR A 51 -11.20 6.42 -6.66
N GLU A 52 -10.49 6.99 -7.64
CA GLU A 52 -9.02 7.12 -7.64
C GLU A 52 -8.51 7.85 -6.39
N GLU A 53 -9.17 8.95 -6.01
CA GLU A 53 -8.83 9.73 -4.82
C GLU A 53 -9.15 8.98 -3.51
N ALA A 54 -10.27 8.26 -3.46
CA ALA A 54 -10.68 7.51 -2.27
C ALA A 54 -9.87 6.22 -2.04
N THR A 55 -9.34 5.58 -3.10
CA THR A 55 -8.69 4.27 -3.00
C THR A 55 -7.19 4.30 -3.26
N GLN A 56 -6.61 5.42 -3.70
CA GLN A 56 -5.18 5.58 -4.04
C GLN A 56 -4.64 4.55 -5.06
N THR A 57 -5.51 3.84 -5.77
CA THR A 57 -5.12 2.86 -6.80
C THR A 57 -4.98 3.55 -8.16
N LYS A 58 -3.82 3.37 -8.81
CA LYS A 58 -3.61 3.81 -10.20
C LYS A 58 -4.47 3.01 -11.15
N ILE A 59 -5.34 3.68 -11.91
CA ILE A 59 -6.03 3.09 -13.05
C ILE A 59 -5.04 3.03 -14.22
N THR A 60 -4.78 1.83 -14.74
CA THR A 60 -4.01 1.63 -15.97
C THR A 60 -4.95 1.50 -17.16
N ASP A 61 -4.71 2.28 -18.21
CA ASP A 61 -5.45 2.20 -19.47
C ASP A 61 -5.10 0.88 -20.20
N VAL A 62 -6.05 -0.03 -20.33
CA VAL A 62 -5.90 -1.22 -21.18
C VAL A 62 -6.52 -0.92 -22.53
N LYS A 63 -5.69 -0.94 -23.59
CA LYS A 63 -6.17 -0.87 -24.97
C LYS A 63 -6.63 -2.26 -25.41
N GLN A 64 -7.93 -2.43 -25.57
CA GLN A 64 -8.52 -3.57 -26.25
C GLN A 64 -9.42 -3.01 -27.35
N ASP A 65 -9.11 -3.32 -28.61
CA ASP A 65 -9.92 -3.05 -29.81
C ASP A 65 -10.71 -1.72 -29.79
N ASN A 66 -10.03 -0.62 -30.09
CA ASN A 66 -10.59 0.73 -30.35
C ASN A 66 -11.40 1.37 -29.20
N VAL A 67 -11.39 0.79 -28.00
CA VAL A 67 -12.00 1.38 -26.79
C VAL A 67 -10.97 1.39 -25.65
N THR A 68 -10.83 2.54 -24.98
CA THR A 68 -10.04 2.65 -23.75
C THR A 68 -10.88 2.10 -22.60
N VAL A 69 -10.58 0.89 -22.13
CA VAL A 69 -11.25 0.31 -20.95
C VAL A 69 -10.36 0.57 -19.73
N LYS A 70 -10.89 1.32 -18.76
CA LYS A 70 -10.26 1.53 -17.45
C LYS A 70 -10.59 0.31 -16.57
N GLU A 71 -9.64 -0.60 -16.41
CA GLU A 71 -9.80 -1.73 -15.48
C GLU A 71 -9.66 -1.24 -14.05
N ILE A 72 -10.75 -1.33 -13.28
CA ILE A 72 -10.69 -1.10 -11.83
C ILE A 72 -10.11 -2.37 -11.22
N VAL A 73 -8.80 -2.37 -11.00
CA VAL A 73 -8.13 -3.46 -10.29
C VAL A 73 -8.69 -3.49 -8.87
N LYS A 74 -9.44 -4.54 -8.55
CA LYS A 74 -9.97 -4.77 -7.19
C LYS A 74 -8.80 -4.68 -6.19
N PRO A 75 -8.96 -3.98 -5.05
CA PRO A 75 -7.91 -3.95 -4.03
C PRO A 75 -7.55 -5.40 -3.68
N MET A 76 -6.27 -5.73 -3.86
CA MET A 76 -5.74 -7.03 -3.52
C MET A 76 -5.89 -7.20 -2.01
N ALA A 77 -6.55 -8.27 -1.58
CA ALA A 77 -6.51 -8.64 -0.17
C ALA A 77 -5.07 -9.04 0.14
N VAL A 78 -4.40 -8.24 0.97
CA VAL A 78 -3.03 -8.50 1.38
C VAL A 78 -3.07 -9.14 2.76
N ASP A 79 -2.57 -10.38 2.84
CA ASP A 79 -2.36 -11.05 4.12
C ASP A 79 -1.03 -10.60 4.71
N LEU A 80 -1.11 -9.86 5.81
CA LEU A 80 0.05 -9.39 6.58
C LEU A 80 0.90 -10.54 7.13
N LYS A 81 0.33 -11.76 7.25
CA LYS A 81 0.93 -12.91 7.95
C LYS A 81 1.54 -12.47 9.27
N PHE A 82 0.71 -11.91 10.14
CA PHE A 82 1.14 -11.30 11.40
C PHE A 82 1.90 -12.29 12.30
N ASP A 83 1.50 -13.56 12.32
CA ASP A 83 2.23 -14.60 13.06
C ASP A 83 3.67 -14.76 12.55
N ASN A 84 3.86 -14.75 11.22
CA ASN A 84 5.20 -14.78 10.62
C ASN A 84 6.03 -13.53 10.98
N PHE A 85 5.37 -12.38 11.15
CA PHE A 85 6.03 -11.17 11.64
C PHE A 85 6.51 -11.37 13.10
N LEU A 86 5.67 -11.91 13.97
CA LEU A 86 6.02 -12.20 15.36
C LEU A 86 7.21 -13.17 15.45
N ASP A 87 7.22 -14.21 14.62
CA ASP A 87 8.33 -15.17 14.53
C ASP A 87 9.62 -14.52 14.04
N ALA A 88 9.55 -13.70 12.98
CA ALA A 88 10.71 -12.96 12.48
C ALA A 88 11.26 -11.97 13.53
N TYR A 89 10.38 -11.29 14.25
CA TYR A 89 10.77 -10.41 15.35
C TYR A 89 11.46 -11.18 16.46
N LYS A 90 10.89 -12.31 16.90
CA LYS A 90 11.48 -13.17 17.94
C LYS A 90 12.84 -13.73 17.49
N ALA A 91 12.97 -14.15 16.24
CA ALA A 91 14.24 -14.62 15.69
C ALA A 91 15.32 -13.53 15.69
N LYS A 92 14.96 -12.26 15.46
CA LYS A 92 15.90 -11.13 15.45
C LYS A 92 16.24 -10.62 16.84
N ARG A 93 15.25 -10.51 17.72
CA ARG A 93 15.36 -9.83 19.04
C ARG A 93 15.49 -10.78 20.22
N GLY A 94 15.18 -12.07 20.04
CA GLY A 94 15.11 -13.06 21.12
C GLY A 94 13.89 -12.89 22.04
N THR A 95 12.97 -11.99 21.70
CA THR A 95 11.82 -11.62 22.53
C THR A 95 10.55 -11.61 21.72
N VAL A 96 9.39 -11.88 22.34
CA VAL A 96 8.09 -11.65 21.72
C VAL A 96 7.79 -10.15 21.73
N PRO A 97 7.44 -9.51 20.60
CA PRO A 97 7.21 -8.08 20.57
C PRO A 97 5.94 -7.68 21.32
N ILE A 98 6.01 -6.60 22.09
CA ILE A 98 4.87 -5.78 22.51
C ILE A 98 4.93 -4.49 21.70
N ILE A 99 4.03 -4.35 20.73
CA ILE A 99 3.94 -3.17 19.86
C ILE A 99 3.18 -2.06 20.62
N LYS A 100 3.87 -0.95 20.92
CA LYS A 100 3.28 0.19 21.64
C LYS A 100 2.58 1.17 20.69
N SER A 101 3.16 1.36 19.51
CA SER A 101 2.65 2.24 18.46
C SER A 101 3.27 1.84 17.13
N GLY A 102 2.67 2.28 16.02
CA GLY A 102 3.19 2.03 14.69
C GLY A 102 2.08 1.85 13.66
N ASN A 103 2.50 1.62 12.42
CA ASN A 103 1.61 1.37 11.29
C ASN A 103 2.13 0.24 10.42
N PHE A 104 1.19 -0.41 9.74
CA PHE A 104 1.44 -1.34 8.66
C PHE A 104 0.79 -0.82 7.38
N TRP A 105 1.51 -0.82 6.26
CA TRP A 105 0.99 -0.33 4.99
C TRP A 105 1.68 -1.00 3.81
N THR A 106 1.06 -0.94 2.64
CA THR A 106 1.68 -1.38 1.39
C THR A 106 2.54 -0.28 0.79
N SER A 107 3.74 -0.63 0.32
CA SER A 107 4.62 0.26 -0.46
C SER A 107 3.90 0.89 -1.66
N ASN A 108 4.40 2.04 -2.13
CA ASN A 108 3.88 2.71 -3.33
C ASN A 108 3.93 1.81 -4.59
N SER A 109 4.89 0.89 -4.64
CA SER A 109 5.04 -0.07 -5.72
C SER A 109 4.08 -1.27 -5.64
N GLY A 110 3.42 -1.48 -4.50
CA GLY A 110 2.61 -2.66 -4.23
C GLY A 110 3.40 -3.97 -4.12
N LYS A 111 4.75 -3.90 -4.02
CA LYS A 111 5.62 -5.09 -3.88
C LYS A 111 5.85 -5.50 -2.44
N TYR A 112 5.85 -4.53 -1.53
CA TYR A 112 6.16 -4.73 -0.13
C TYR A 112 5.00 -4.33 0.78
N ILE A 113 4.89 -5.01 1.91
CA ILE A 113 4.25 -4.49 3.12
C ILE A 113 5.34 -3.94 4.02
N PHE A 114 5.15 -2.73 4.56
CA PHE A 114 6.00 -2.15 5.58
C PHE A 114 5.34 -2.24 6.95
N ALA A 115 6.19 -2.33 7.97
CA ALA A 115 5.80 -2.08 9.35
C ALA A 115 6.81 -1.10 9.96
N ALA A 116 6.33 0.05 10.41
CA ALA A 116 7.11 0.96 11.23
C ALA A 116 6.50 0.99 12.62
N ILE A 117 7.23 0.46 13.60
CA ILE A 117 6.72 0.18 14.93
C ILE A 117 7.66 0.66 16.02
N GLN A 118 7.10 1.00 17.17
CA GLN A 118 7.84 1.09 18.42
C GLN A 118 7.47 -0.12 19.27
N ALA A 119 8.42 -1.04 19.43
CA ALA A 119 8.20 -2.29 20.15
C ALA A 119 9.11 -2.40 21.38
N THR A 120 8.59 -3.01 22.44
CA THR A 120 9.40 -3.64 23.49
C THR A 120 9.29 -5.16 23.38
N GLY A 121 9.98 -5.92 24.24
CA GLY A 121 10.02 -7.38 24.18
C GLY A 121 9.60 -8.05 25.48
N ILE A 122 8.90 -9.17 25.39
CA ILE A 122 8.75 -10.15 26.47
C ILE A 122 9.88 -11.18 26.31
N TYR A 123 10.62 -11.42 27.37
CA TYR A 123 11.66 -12.44 27.44
C TYR A 123 11.43 -13.36 28.64
N THR A 124 12.00 -14.57 28.55
CA THR A 124 11.94 -15.56 29.62
C THR A 124 13.26 -15.54 30.38
N GLU A 125 13.21 -15.50 31.70
CA GLU A 125 14.36 -15.77 32.57
C GLU A 125 14.03 -16.88 33.57
N LYS A 126 15.06 -17.38 34.24
CA LYS A 126 14.93 -18.31 35.36
C LYS A 126 14.84 -17.54 36.67
N ASP A 127 13.85 -17.85 37.51
CA ASP A 127 13.77 -17.35 38.87
C ASP A 127 14.79 -18.03 39.80
N GLU A 128 14.80 -17.64 41.09
CA GLU A 128 15.69 -18.20 42.11
C GLU A 128 15.52 -19.72 42.33
N HIS A 129 14.40 -20.30 41.87
CA HIS A 129 14.07 -21.72 41.95
C HIS A 129 14.24 -22.46 40.61
N GLY A 130 14.74 -21.80 39.56
CA GLY A 130 14.93 -22.38 38.23
C GLY A 130 13.65 -22.50 37.39
N GLN A 131 12.56 -21.82 37.78
CA GLN A 131 11.33 -21.77 37.00
C GLN A 131 11.40 -20.65 35.96
N ASP A 132 10.80 -20.89 34.79
CA ASP A 132 10.70 -19.87 33.75
C ASP A 132 9.67 -18.82 34.15
N ILE A 133 10.09 -17.55 34.16
CA ILE A 133 9.23 -16.39 34.35
C ILE A 133 9.34 -15.45 33.15
N GLU A 134 8.21 -14.87 32.76
CA GLU A 134 8.17 -13.86 31.70
C GLU A 134 8.40 -12.48 32.29
N LYS A 135 9.30 -11.72 31.65
CA LYS A 135 9.56 -10.32 31.99
C LYS A 135 9.41 -9.44 30.76
N VAL A 136 8.95 -8.22 31.00
CA VAL A 136 8.87 -7.18 29.98
C VAL A 136 10.16 -6.36 29.99
N SER A 137 10.77 -6.21 28.82
CA SER A 137 11.95 -5.38 28.61
C SER A 137 11.61 -3.90 28.84
N MET A 138 12.52 -3.18 29.51
CA MET A 138 12.41 -1.74 29.69
C MET A 138 12.97 -1.03 28.45
N GLY A 139 12.15 -0.16 27.85
CA GLY A 139 12.50 0.59 26.65
C GLY A 139 11.64 0.23 25.45
N GLY A 140 12.07 0.67 24.27
CA GLY A 140 11.41 0.38 23.00
C GLY A 140 11.87 1.36 21.93
N ALA A 141 12.70 0.84 21.01
CA ALA A 141 13.20 1.62 19.89
C ALA A 141 12.20 1.58 18.73
N TYR A 142 12.30 2.59 17.87
CA TYR A 142 11.61 2.57 16.60
C TYR A 142 12.30 1.57 15.68
N GLU A 143 11.50 0.80 14.94
CA GLU A 143 11.98 -0.20 14.00
C GLU A 143 11.14 -0.19 12.73
N ALA A 144 11.82 -0.30 11.59
CA ALA A 144 11.24 -0.50 10.28
C ALA A 144 11.48 -1.93 9.81
N TRP A 145 10.42 -2.59 9.39
CA TRP A 145 10.38 -3.95 8.87
C TRP A 145 9.67 -3.95 7.52
N TYR A 146 9.95 -4.95 6.70
CA TYR A 146 9.28 -5.11 5.42
C TYR A 146 9.05 -6.58 5.07
N GLN A 147 7.98 -6.84 4.34
CA GLN A 147 7.63 -8.15 3.81
C GLN A 147 7.51 -8.05 2.30
N ASP A 148 8.20 -8.93 1.57
CA ASP A 148 7.94 -9.09 0.15
C ASP A 148 6.62 -9.85 -0.02
N ILE A 149 5.63 -9.22 -0.65
CA ILE A 149 4.27 -9.77 -0.80
C ILE A 149 4.29 -11.12 -1.54
N SER A 150 5.21 -11.31 -2.48
CA SER A 150 5.32 -12.55 -3.26
C SER A 150 5.77 -13.74 -2.42
N THR A 151 6.53 -13.50 -1.34
CA THR A 151 7.07 -14.56 -0.48
C THR A 151 6.33 -14.64 0.86
N GLY A 152 5.79 -13.52 1.34
CA GLY A 152 5.24 -13.39 2.68
C GLY A 152 6.29 -13.50 3.80
N ILE A 153 7.57 -13.31 3.49
CA ILE A 153 8.66 -13.37 4.47
C ILE A 153 8.96 -11.98 5.01
N TRP A 154 8.89 -11.83 6.33
CA TRP A 154 9.26 -10.61 7.03
C TRP A 154 10.77 -10.48 7.18
N ASN A 155 11.27 -9.27 6.92
CA ASN A 155 12.67 -8.91 6.99
C ASN A 155 12.82 -7.66 7.86
N TYR A 156 13.90 -7.63 8.62
CA TYR A 156 14.31 -6.43 9.34
C TYR A 156 14.89 -5.41 8.36
N GLY A 157 14.41 -4.18 8.42
CA GLY A 157 14.98 -3.05 7.69
C GLY A 157 16.10 -2.41 8.49
N PHE A 158 15.71 -1.62 9.49
CA PHE A 158 16.60 -0.86 10.37
C PHE A 158 15.83 -0.40 11.61
N GLY A 159 16.52 0.14 12.60
CA GLY A 159 15.87 0.63 13.81
C GLY A 159 16.86 1.02 14.88
N GLY A 160 16.36 1.65 15.94
CA GLY A 160 17.18 2.21 16.99
C GLY A 160 16.66 3.56 17.47
N HIS A 161 17.49 4.23 18.26
CA HIS A 161 17.19 5.56 18.79
C HIS A 161 17.57 6.69 17.83
N ALA A 162 18.45 6.41 16.87
CA ALA A 162 18.88 7.35 15.85
C ALA A 162 18.98 6.63 14.49
N PRO A 163 18.80 7.35 13.36
CA PRO A 163 19.03 6.80 12.03
C PRO A 163 20.48 6.32 11.87
N GLU A 164 20.68 5.22 11.14
CA GLU A 164 22.01 4.68 10.82
C GLU A 164 22.70 5.51 9.73
N GLU A 165 24.03 5.45 9.68
CA GLU A 165 24.79 6.01 8.54
C GLU A 165 24.40 5.30 7.24
N CYS A 166 24.17 6.06 6.17
CA CYS A 166 23.73 5.52 4.88
C CYS A 166 24.73 4.49 4.32
N SER A 167 26.02 4.66 4.62
CA SER A 167 27.08 3.73 4.22
C SER A 167 27.05 2.40 4.98
N MET A 168 26.46 2.37 6.16
CA MET A 168 26.30 1.16 6.99
C MET A 168 25.04 0.38 6.62
N MET A 169 24.07 1.03 5.97
CA MET A 169 22.87 0.38 5.52
C MET A 169 23.09 -0.47 4.26
N PRO A 170 22.65 -1.75 4.28
CA PRO A 170 22.74 -2.59 3.10
C PRO A 170 22.04 -1.96 1.90
N GLN A 171 22.63 -2.10 0.70
CA GLN A 171 22.07 -1.55 -0.54
C GLN A 171 20.60 -1.95 -0.74
N LYS A 172 20.27 -3.23 -0.49
CA LYS A 172 18.90 -3.74 -0.58
C LYS A 172 17.92 -2.97 0.31
N ILE A 173 18.32 -2.59 1.53
CA ILE A 173 17.45 -1.83 2.43
C ILE A 173 17.23 -0.43 1.88
N ARG A 174 18.28 0.24 1.40
CA ARG A 174 18.14 1.55 0.75
C ARG A 174 17.19 1.47 -0.44
N GLU A 175 17.34 0.48 -1.31
CA GLU A 175 16.47 0.28 -2.48
C GLU A 175 15.00 -0.01 -2.12
N VAL A 176 14.76 -0.83 -1.09
CA VAL A 176 13.41 -1.18 -0.66
C VAL A 176 12.68 0.02 -0.07
N PHE A 177 13.36 0.85 0.72
CA PHE A 177 12.78 1.99 1.41
C PHE A 177 12.89 3.31 0.61
N HIS A 178 13.54 3.29 -0.57
CA HIS A 178 13.79 4.48 -1.37
C HIS A 178 12.50 5.20 -1.77
N GLY A 179 12.37 6.47 -1.36
CA GLY A 179 11.22 7.31 -1.68
C GLY A 179 9.90 6.86 -1.03
N GLU A 180 9.96 5.93 -0.08
CA GLU A 180 8.80 5.50 0.69
C GLU A 180 8.54 6.46 1.86
N LYS A 181 7.26 6.72 2.12
CA LYS A 181 6.84 7.56 3.24
C LYS A 181 6.61 6.69 4.47
N ASP A 182 7.20 7.08 5.59
CA ASP A 182 6.85 6.50 6.88
C ASP A 182 5.46 7.00 7.29
N GLN A 183 4.43 6.16 7.14
CA GLN A 183 3.07 6.55 7.51
C GLN A 183 2.87 6.68 9.03
N SER A 184 3.83 6.28 9.85
CA SER A 184 3.81 6.49 11.31
C SER A 184 4.36 7.86 11.73
N LYS A 185 4.99 8.61 10.81
CA LYS A 185 5.62 9.91 11.10
C LYS A 185 5.29 10.94 10.02
N ALA A 186 5.59 12.21 10.31
CA ALA A 186 5.43 13.29 9.35
C ALA A 186 6.52 13.29 8.25
N ASN A 187 7.66 12.66 8.51
CA ASN A 187 8.83 12.62 7.62
C ASN A 187 9.02 11.21 7.05
N GLY A 188 9.67 11.09 5.89
CA GLY A 188 10.05 9.82 5.29
C GLY A 188 11.09 9.05 6.11
N PHE A 189 11.48 7.89 5.60
CA PHE A 189 12.62 7.16 6.17
C PHE A 189 13.92 7.89 5.82
N VAL A 190 14.82 8.01 6.80
CA VAL A 190 16.06 8.78 6.63
C VAL A 190 17.27 7.98 7.08
N CYS A 191 18.42 8.35 6.53
CA CYS A 191 19.73 7.89 6.95
C CYS A 191 20.67 9.07 7.21
N ARG A 192 21.80 8.82 7.87
CA ARG A 192 22.81 9.84 8.13
C ARG A 192 23.89 9.86 7.06
N GLU A 193 24.22 11.04 6.57
CA GLU A 193 25.48 11.32 5.88
C GLU A 193 26.28 12.32 6.71
N GLY A 194 27.11 11.80 7.63
CA GLY A 194 27.80 12.62 8.61
C GLY A 194 26.81 13.25 9.60
N ASP A 195 26.69 14.59 9.57
CA ASP A 195 25.78 15.34 10.44
C ASP A 195 24.42 15.66 9.79
N LYS A 196 24.21 15.23 8.54
CA LYS A 196 22.97 15.49 7.80
C LYS A 196 22.07 14.26 7.81
N PHE A 197 20.76 14.50 7.86
CA PHE A 197 19.76 13.49 7.51
C PHE A 197 19.42 13.61 6.04
N VAL A 198 19.47 12.50 5.34
CA VAL A 198 19.05 12.38 3.94
C VAL A 198 17.94 11.35 3.86
N ASP A 199 16.98 11.59 2.97
CA ASP A 199 15.92 10.64 2.72
C ASP A 199 16.51 9.37 2.10
N LEU A 200 15.96 8.22 2.52
CA LEU A 200 16.28 6.94 1.91
C LEU A 200 15.74 6.83 0.50
#